data_AF-A0A6C0LAW1-F1
#
_entry.id   AF-A0A6C0LAW1-F1
#
_cell.length_a   1.000
_cell.length_b   1.000
_cell.length_c   1.000
_cell.angle_alpha   90.00
_cell.angle_beta   90.00
_cell.angle_gamma   90.00
#
_symmetry.space_group_name_H-M   'P 1'
#
loop_
_entity.id
_entity.type
_entity.pdbx_description
1 polymer ?
#
loop_
_entity_poly.entity_id
_entity_poly.type
_entity_poly.pdbx_seq_one_letter_code
_entity_poly.pdbx_strand_id
1 'polypeptide(L)'
;MKRPVRAEDGTYTIQGKKYKELFGSREQVMNGTAYKTEGLLTKENLMYNDRGRIVSKKKYKTAKQEMRLEKYGYGAKKGKFGYVKIGKKNTTLKKKSDSAPLPQKEVGKEVGKELGNERKIKSV
;
A
#
# COMPACT_ATOMS: atom_id res chain seq x y z
N MET A 1 -18.30 -4.95 -7.22
CA MET A 1 -19.09 -4.53 -6.04
C MET A 1 -20.32 -3.78 -6.51
N LYS A 2 -21.51 -4.07 -5.95
CA LYS A 2 -22.75 -3.39 -6.33
C LYS A 2 -22.71 -1.92 -5.89
N ARG A 3 -23.25 -1.01 -6.70
CA ARG A 3 -23.29 0.43 -6.39
C ARG A 3 -24.17 0.64 -5.14
N PRO A 4 -23.75 1.46 -4.16
CA PRO A 4 -24.59 1.79 -3.01
C PRO A 4 -25.79 2.61 -3.49
N VAL A 5 -26.99 2.17 -3.11
CA VAL A 5 -28.27 2.80 -3.44
C VAL A 5 -28.84 3.41 -2.15
N ARG A 6 -29.54 4.53 -2.28
CA ARG A 6 -30.23 5.17 -1.16
C ARG A 6 -31.44 4.31 -0.76
N ALA A 7 -31.57 4.00 0.52
CA ALA A 7 -32.74 3.30 1.05
C ALA A 7 -33.96 4.24 1.11
N GLU A 8 -35.14 3.68 1.38
CA GLU A 8 -36.40 4.42 1.56
C GLU A 8 -36.28 5.47 2.67
N ASP A 9 -35.56 5.15 3.75
CA ASP A 9 -35.23 6.05 4.87
C ASP A 9 -34.31 7.23 4.47
N GLY A 10 -33.85 7.28 3.22
CA GLY A 10 -32.95 8.32 2.74
C GLY A 10 -31.49 8.16 3.19
N THR A 11 -31.12 7.04 3.81
CA THR A 11 -29.77 6.73 4.29
C THR A 11 -29.06 5.70 3.40
N TYR A 12 -27.75 5.54 3.59
CA TYR A 12 -26.89 4.58 2.90
C TYR A 12 -26.33 3.57 3.89
N THR A 13 -26.54 2.28 3.63
CA THR A 13 -25.97 1.20 4.44
C THR A 13 -24.75 0.61 3.75
N ILE A 14 -23.57 0.78 4.34
CA ILE A 14 -22.30 0.33 3.77
C ILE A 14 -21.52 -0.42 4.85
N GLN A 15 -21.19 -1.69 4.58
CA GLN A 15 -20.45 -2.55 5.51
C GLN A 15 -21.07 -2.60 6.93
N GLY A 16 -22.41 -2.65 7.00
CA GLY A 16 -23.15 -2.70 8.26
C GLY A 16 -23.30 -1.37 9.00
N LYS A 17 -22.77 -0.25 8.47
CA LYS A 17 -22.91 1.09 9.06
C LYS A 17 -23.87 1.94 8.22
N LYS A 18 -24.74 2.70 8.89
CA LYS A 18 -25.66 3.65 8.27
C LYS A 18 -25.00 5.03 8.18
N TYR A 19 -25.07 5.63 7.00
CA TYR A 19 -24.59 6.99 6.71
C TYR A 19 -25.73 7.83 6.17
N LYS A 20 -25.79 9.11 6.54
CA LYS A 20 -26.80 10.02 6.01
C LYS A 20 -26.50 10.35 4.55
N GLU A 21 -25.22 10.54 4.23
CA GLU A 21 -24.74 10.93 2.92
C GLU A 21 -23.67 9.95 2.42
N LEU A 22 -23.65 9.69 1.11
CA LEU A 22 -22.62 8.84 0.52
C LEU A 22 -21.30 9.61 0.34
N PHE A 23 -21.40 10.85 -0.11
CA PHE A 23 -20.30 11.77 -0.36
C PHE A 23 -20.42 12.96 0.59
N GLY A 24 -19.29 13.41 1.13
CA GLY A 24 -19.25 14.60 1.97
C GLY A 24 -17.85 15.19 2.14
N SER A 25 -17.74 16.20 2.99
CA SER A 25 -16.48 16.82 3.38
C SER A 25 -15.62 15.86 4.22
N ARG A 26 -14.32 16.15 4.34
CA ARG A 26 -13.41 15.36 5.19
C ARG A 26 -13.86 15.34 6.66
N GLU A 27 -14.44 16.43 7.14
CA GLU A 27 -14.99 16.55 8.50
C GLU A 27 -16.22 15.66 8.66
N GLN A 28 -17.17 15.70 7.72
CA GLN A 28 -18.35 14.84 7.75
C GLN A 28 -17.99 13.34 7.73
N VAL A 29 -16.94 12.96 6.99
CA VAL A 29 -16.44 11.58 6.97
C VAL A 29 -15.79 11.20 8.29
N MET A 30 -15.01 12.10 8.91
CA MET A 30 -14.42 11.84 10.23
C MET A 30 -15.49 11.74 11.33
N ASN A 31 -16.53 12.56 11.28
CA ASN A 31 -17.65 12.54 12.22
C ASN A 31 -18.59 11.34 12.00
N GLY A 32 -18.51 10.69 10.84
CA GLY A 32 -19.31 9.50 10.50
C GLY A 32 -20.66 9.82 9.87
N THR A 33 -20.92 11.08 9.50
CA THR A 33 -22.14 11.48 8.78
C THR A 33 -22.13 10.98 7.33
N ALA A 34 -20.95 11.04 6.69
CA ALA A 34 -20.73 10.61 5.32
C ALA A 34 -19.79 9.40 5.24
N TYR A 35 -19.96 8.55 4.23
CA TYR A 35 -19.11 7.36 4.06
C TYR A 35 -17.72 7.70 3.50
N LYS A 36 -17.67 8.51 2.46
CA LYS A 36 -16.43 8.87 1.75
C LYS A 36 -16.47 10.30 1.24
N THR A 37 -15.30 10.84 0.92
CA THR A 37 -15.19 12.13 0.23
C THR A 37 -15.43 11.99 -1.26
N GLU A 38 -15.57 13.12 -1.96
CA GLU A 38 -15.58 13.19 -3.44
C GLU A 38 -14.35 12.51 -4.04
N GLY A 39 -13.18 12.67 -3.39
CA GLY A 39 -11.93 11.99 -3.76
C GLY A 39 -11.83 10.53 -3.31
N LEU A 40 -12.96 9.89 -2.97
CA LEU A 40 -13.06 8.48 -2.58
C LEU A 40 -12.25 8.11 -1.32
N LEU A 41 -11.99 9.07 -0.43
CA LEU A 41 -11.31 8.82 0.84
C LEU A 41 -12.35 8.45 1.90
N THR A 42 -12.23 7.24 2.44
CA THR A 42 -12.94 6.78 3.63
C THR A 42 -12.23 7.25 4.91
N LYS A 43 -12.91 7.11 6.06
CA LYS A 43 -12.38 7.49 7.37
C LYS A 43 -11.00 6.88 7.68
N GLU A 44 -10.77 5.62 7.31
CA GLU A 44 -9.48 4.92 7.52
C GLU A 44 -8.31 5.53 6.73
N ASN A 45 -8.62 6.18 5.61
CA ASN A 45 -7.65 6.85 4.75
C ASN A 45 -7.35 8.29 5.19
N LEU A 46 -8.08 8.79 6.17
CA LEU A 46 -7.91 10.12 6.76
C LEU A 46 -7.26 10.04 8.14
N MET A 47 -6.56 11.10 8.53
CA MET A 47 -5.98 11.26 9.85
C MET A 47 -5.87 12.73 10.22
N TYR A 48 -5.80 13.03 11.51
CA TYR A 48 -5.38 14.34 11.99
C TYR A 48 -3.85 14.45 11.89
N ASN A 49 -3.36 15.55 11.36
CA ASN A 49 -1.94 15.90 11.46
C ASN A 49 -1.65 16.58 12.80
N ASP A 50 -0.36 16.84 13.04
CA ASP A 50 0.11 17.48 14.28
C ASP A 50 -0.42 18.93 14.46
N ARG A 51 -1.03 19.50 13.40
CA ARG A 51 -1.66 20.83 13.39
C ARG A 51 -3.20 20.76 13.46
N GLY A 52 -3.77 19.61 13.78
CA GLY A 52 -5.22 19.40 13.90
C GLY A 52 -6.00 19.36 12.58
N ARG A 53 -5.33 19.37 11.42
CA ARG A 53 -6.00 19.31 10.11
C ARG A 53 -6.23 17.86 9.67
N ILE A 54 -7.38 17.61 9.04
CA ILE A 54 -7.70 16.29 8.47
C ILE A 54 -7.00 16.14 7.12
N VAL A 55 -6.03 15.25 7.05
CA VAL A 55 -5.21 14.97 5.86
C VAL A 55 -5.33 13.52 5.42
N SER A 56 -4.96 13.23 4.16
CA SER A 56 -4.84 11.85 3.69
C SER A 56 -3.61 11.18 4.29
N LYS A 57 -3.81 9.99 4.88
CA LYS A 57 -2.76 9.16 5.49
C LYS A 57 -1.64 8.82 4.49
N LYS A 58 -2.00 8.50 3.24
CA LYS A 58 -1.02 8.21 2.17
C LYS A 58 -0.13 9.40 1.89
N LYS A 59 -0.71 10.60 1.77
CA LYS A 59 0.04 11.85 1.51
C LYS A 59 0.94 12.22 2.68
N TYR A 60 0.45 12.08 3.92
CA TYR A 60 1.26 12.35 5.11
C TYR A 60 2.49 11.43 5.19
N LYS A 61 2.31 10.12 4.99
CA LYS A 61 3.41 9.14 5.01
C LYS A 61 4.43 9.37 3.90
N THR A 62 3.97 9.52 2.66
CA THR A 62 4.85 9.74 1.49
C THR A 62 5.66 11.04 1.62
N ALA A 63 5.05 12.12 2.10
CA ALA A 63 5.75 13.38 2.31
C ALA A 63 6.92 13.25 3.32
N LYS A 64 6.73 12.50 4.41
CA LYS A 64 7.79 12.22 5.40
C LYS A 64 8.90 11.33 4.85
N GLN A 65 8.58 10.37 4.00
CA GLN A 65 9.54 9.44 3.43
C GLN A 65 10.37 10.06 2.30
N GLU A 66 9.72 10.76 1.37
CA GLU A 66 10.38 11.20 0.14
C GLU A 66 11.26 12.43 0.32
N MET A 67 11.00 13.26 1.35
CA MET A 67 11.71 14.52 1.65
C MET A 67 12.10 15.28 0.37
N ARG A 68 11.11 15.53 -0.49
CA ARG A 68 11.33 15.93 -1.90
C ARG A 68 12.25 17.14 -2.06
N LEU A 69 12.12 18.14 -1.20
CA LEU A 69 12.99 19.33 -1.23
C LEU A 69 14.45 18.93 -1.05
N GLU A 70 14.75 18.15 -0.01
CA GLU A 70 16.11 17.66 0.23
C GLU A 70 16.61 16.77 -0.90
N LYS A 71 15.74 15.89 -1.43
CA LYS A 71 16.06 15.02 -2.58
C LYS A 71 16.51 15.84 -3.80
N TYR A 72 15.88 16.98 -4.06
CA TYR A 72 16.26 17.88 -5.15
C TYR A 72 17.36 18.90 -4.76
N GLY A 73 17.93 18.78 -3.55
CA GLY A 73 19.04 19.61 -3.08
C GLY A 73 18.62 20.98 -2.56
N TYR A 74 17.36 21.14 -2.17
CA TYR A 74 16.81 22.36 -1.58
C TYR A 74 16.50 22.15 -0.08
N GLY A 75 16.68 23.20 0.71
CA GLY A 75 16.28 23.20 2.12
C GLY A 75 16.33 24.61 2.70
N ALA A 76 16.30 24.70 4.03
CA ALA A 76 16.38 25.96 4.75
C ALA A 76 17.78 26.13 5.38
N LYS A 77 18.30 27.37 5.37
CA LYS A 77 19.49 27.77 6.15
C LYS A 77 19.09 28.87 7.13
N LYS A 78 19.53 28.75 8.39
CA LYS A 78 19.25 29.75 9.43
C LYS A 78 19.74 31.14 8.95
N GLY A 79 18.90 32.16 9.11
CA GLY A 79 19.20 33.54 8.71
C GLY A 79 19.06 33.85 7.21
N LYS A 80 18.64 32.88 6.37
CA LYS A 80 18.32 33.12 4.96
C LYS A 80 16.86 32.74 4.68
N PHE A 81 16.04 33.73 4.35
CA PHE A 81 14.64 33.54 3.98
C PHE A 81 14.52 33.11 2.50
N GLY A 82 13.61 32.20 2.19
CA GLY A 82 13.37 31.71 0.82
C GLY A 82 14.03 30.36 0.49
N TYR A 83 14.11 30.04 -0.81
CA TYR A 83 14.66 28.77 -1.28
C TYR A 83 16.19 28.81 -1.22
N VAL A 84 16.82 27.83 -0.56
CA VAL A 84 18.27 27.69 -0.53
C VAL A 84 18.67 26.37 -1.14
N LYS A 85 19.52 26.42 -2.17
CA LYS A 85 20.14 25.25 -2.77
C LYS A 85 21.31 24.82 -1.87
N ILE A 86 21.18 23.67 -1.23
CA ILE A 86 22.16 23.12 -0.26
C ILE A 86 23.17 22.19 -0.95
N GLY A 87 22.93 21.85 -2.23
CA GLY A 87 23.72 20.90 -3.01
C GLY A 87 23.04 19.53 -3.03
N LYS A 88 23.29 18.74 -4.08
CA LYS A 88 22.76 17.37 -4.14
C LYS A 88 23.58 16.51 -3.17
N LYS A 89 22.93 15.74 -2.29
CA LYS A 89 23.62 14.67 -1.54
C LYS A 89 24.19 13.70 -2.58
N ASN A 90 25.51 13.62 -2.72
CA ASN A 90 26.17 12.64 -3.57
C ASN A 90 25.91 11.25 -2.98
N THR A 91 24.80 10.62 -3.34
CA THR A 91 24.58 9.20 -3.04
C THR A 91 25.49 8.41 -3.99
N THR A 92 26.73 8.20 -3.59
CA THR A 92 27.53 7.12 -4.15
C THR A 92 26.81 5.83 -3.80
N LEU A 93 26.05 5.30 -4.77
CA LEU A 93 25.60 3.92 -4.76
C LEU A 93 26.87 3.07 -4.68
N LYS A 94 27.25 2.60 -3.49
CA LYS A 94 28.19 1.48 -3.38
C LYS A 94 27.51 0.33 -4.11
N LYS A 95 27.92 0.08 -5.37
CA LYS A 95 27.62 -1.16 -6.07
C LYS A 95 28.04 -2.28 -5.12
N LYS A 96 27.07 -3.03 -4.58
CA LYS A 96 27.40 -4.36 -4.06
C LYS A 96 27.87 -5.12 -5.30
N SER A 97 29.16 -5.41 -5.37
CA SER A 97 29.71 -6.31 -6.37
C SER A 97 28.93 -7.60 -6.26
N ASP A 98 28.35 -8.05 -7.37
CA ASP A 98 27.70 -9.34 -7.48
C ASP A 98 28.70 -10.43 -7.10
N SER A 99 28.64 -10.94 -5.87
CA SER A 99 29.25 -12.22 -5.54
C SER A 99 28.36 -13.28 -6.19
N ALA A 100 28.88 -13.86 -7.26
CA ALA A 100 28.29 -14.87 -8.15
C ALA A 100 27.20 -15.76 -7.52
N PRO A 101 26.04 -15.97 -8.18
CA PRO A 101 25.09 -16.98 -7.76
C PRO A 101 25.31 -18.27 -8.54
N LEU A 102 25.55 -19.41 -7.87
CA LEU A 102 25.35 -20.76 -8.44
C LEU A 102 25.05 -21.79 -7.33
N PRO A 103 24.35 -22.92 -7.59
CA PRO A 103 23.47 -23.25 -8.73
C PRO A 103 22.09 -23.79 -8.30
N GLN A 104 21.11 -23.75 -9.21
CA GLN A 104 19.79 -24.38 -9.05
C GLN A 104 19.91 -25.90 -9.27
N LYS A 105 19.37 -26.72 -8.37
CA LYS A 105 19.27 -28.18 -8.59
C LYS A 105 18.19 -28.45 -9.63
N GLU A 106 18.61 -28.98 -10.77
CA GLU A 106 17.71 -29.41 -11.84
C GLU A 106 16.90 -30.64 -11.39
N VAL A 107 15.59 -30.57 -11.61
CA VAL A 107 14.66 -31.70 -11.47
C VAL A 107 14.48 -32.29 -12.87
N GLY A 108 15.19 -33.37 -13.18
CA GLY A 108 14.90 -34.28 -14.30
C GLY A 108 14.40 -35.60 -13.72
N LYS A 109 13.13 -36.00 -13.89
CA LYS A 109 12.60 -36.75 -15.04
C LYS A 109 13.42 -38.00 -15.38
N GLU A 110 13.08 -39.12 -14.74
CA GLU A 110 13.21 -40.44 -15.35
C GLU A 110 11.82 -40.96 -15.71
N VAL A 111 11.73 -41.40 -16.97
CA VAL A 111 10.55 -41.89 -17.68
C VAL A 111 10.45 -43.39 -17.45
N GLY A 112 9.22 -43.91 -17.38
CA GLY A 112 8.88 -45.21 -16.83
C GLY A 112 9.37 -46.45 -17.60
N LYS A 113 9.29 -47.59 -16.91
CA LYS A 113 9.08 -48.94 -17.47
C LYS A 113 8.12 -49.73 -16.57
N GLU A 114 6.87 -49.72 -17.01
CA GLU A 114 5.93 -50.85 -17.17
C GLU A 114 6.12 -52.22 -16.48
N LEU A 115 4.98 -52.65 -15.90
CA LEU A 115 4.27 -53.95 -16.03
C LEU A 115 4.69 -55.20 -15.21
N GLY A 116 3.65 -55.79 -14.59
CA GLY A 116 3.47 -57.25 -14.41
C GLY A 116 3.82 -57.79 -13.02
N ASN A 117 2.89 -57.84 -12.05
CA ASN A 117 2.10 -59.03 -11.70
C ASN A 117 2.81 -60.39 -11.90
N GLU A 118 3.04 -61.14 -10.82
CA GLU A 118 2.70 -62.56 -10.77
C GLU A 118 2.71 -63.18 -9.35
N ARG A 119 1.76 -64.08 -9.16
CA ARG A 119 1.47 -64.86 -7.96
C ARG A 119 2.34 -66.12 -7.94
N LYS A 120 2.80 -66.55 -6.74
CA LYS A 120 3.11 -67.95 -6.39
C LYS A 120 3.16 -68.04 -4.86
N ILE A 121 2.11 -68.48 -4.14
CA ILE A 121 1.55 -69.84 -3.97
C ILE A 121 2.51 -70.82 -3.24
N LYS A 122 2.04 -71.23 -2.03
CA LYS A 122 2.25 -72.47 -1.25
C LYS A 122 3.67 -72.69 -0.68
N SER A 123 3.91 -73.28 0.49
CA SER A 123 3.26 -74.30 1.35
C SER A 123 4.07 -74.30 2.68
N VAL A 124 3.54 -74.55 3.88
CA VAL A 124 3.16 -75.82 4.54
C VAL A 124 2.50 -75.42 5.86
#